data_AF-A0A3N5TRB7-F1
#
_entry.id   AF-A0A3N5TRB7-F1
#
_cell.length_a   1.000
_cell.length_b   1.000
_cell.length_c   1.000
_cell.angle_alpha   90.00
_cell.angle_beta   90.00
_cell.angle_gamma   90.00
#
_symmetry.space_group_name_H-M   'P 1'
#
loop_
_entity.id
_entity.type
_entity.pdbx_description
1 polymer ?
#
loop_
_entity_poly.entity_id
_entity_poly.type
_entity_poly.pdbx_seq_one_letter_code
_entity_poly.pdbx_strand_id
1 'polypeptide(L)'
;MVREQEALVASFGHEQGYLPHQRHELHAMETTFEYSRPFRALKFWLAMRVHGAAAFADAIERNLAQAQLLYRTVSARDDFEVLAPPKLSIVAFRHAPAGVEDVGSHNHRLAQEIQADGRVWMSSALIDDEVWLRPCFVNFRTTEEDVLDVVEIAAEIGENLVRG
;
A
#
# COMPACT_ATOMS: atom_id res chain seq x y z
N MET A 1 17.80 -5.57 6.64
CA MET A 1 19.04 -6.12 7.24
C MET A 1 20.01 -6.44 6.12
N VAL A 2 21.31 -6.21 6.31
CA VAL A 2 22.35 -6.57 5.34
C VAL A 2 23.13 -7.75 5.88
N ARG A 3 23.39 -8.75 5.03
CA ARG A 3 24.06 -10.00 5.42
C ARG A 3 25.50 -9.75 5.86
N GLU A 4 26.22 -8.92 5.12
CA GLU A 4 27.61 -8.56 5.36
C GLU A 4 27.70 -7.06 5.61
N GLN A 5 27.83 -6.65 6.88
CA GLN A 5 27.84 -5.23 7.25
C GLN A 5 29.06 -4.48 6.68
N GLU A 6 30.20 -5.16 6.54
CA GLU A 6 31.43 -4.59 5.98
C GLU A 6 31.24 -4.09 4.55
N ALA A 7 30.36 -4.70 3.76
CA ALA A 7 30.04 -4.25 2.42
C ALA A 7 29.44 -2.83 2.40
N LEU A 8 28.71 -2.44 3.45
CA LEU A 8 28.19 -1.07 3.59
C LEU A 8 29.32 -0.07 3.83
N VAL A 9 30.24 -0.41 4.75
CA VAL A 9 31.40 0.44 5.06
C VAL A 9 32.33 0.54 3.85
N ALA A 10 32.57 -0.55 3.12
CA ALA A 10 33.37 -0.53 1.90
C ALA A 10 32.76 0.34 0.80
N SER A 11 31.42 0.46 0.75
CA SER A 11 30.70 1.22 -0.28
C SER A 11 30.49 2.69 0.07
N PHE A 12 30.23 3.00 1.34
CA PHE A 12 29.83 4.34 1.81
C PHE A 12 30.84 4.99 2.76
N GLY A 13 31.85 4.24 3.20
CA GLY A 13 32.92 4.73 4.06
C GLY A 13 33.78 5.76 3.35
N HIS A 14 34.18 6.77 4.10
CA HIS A 14 35.04 7.87 3.66
C HIS A 14 35.75 8.47 4.86
N GLU A 15 36.98 8.91 4.63
CA GLU A 15 37.82 9.54 5.65
C GLU A 15 37.73 11.07 5.50
N GLN A 16 37.36 11.75 6.58
CA GLN A 16 37.24 13.20 6.60
C GLN A 16 38.06 13.76 7.77
N GLY A 17 39.11 14.51 7.47
CA GLY A 17 40.08 14.96 8.48
C GLY A 17 39.52 15.86 9.60
N TYR A 18 38.29 16.36 9.46
CA TYR A 18 37.62 17.18 10.46
C TYR A 18 36.67 16.40 11.39
N LEU A 19 36.42 15.12 11.12
CA LEU A 19 35.55 14.27 11.93
C LEU A 19 36.40 13.32 12.79
N PRO A 20 36.13 13.24 14.10
CA PRO A 20 36.82 12.29 14.96
C PRO A 20 36.37 10.87 14.60
N HIS A 21 37.24 10.11 13.91
CA HIS A 21 36.99 8.71 13.59
C HIS A 21 37.22 7.83 14.84
N GLN A 22 36.14 7.40 15.49
CA GLN A 22 36.24 6.39 16.55
C GLN A 22 36.36 5.02 15.90
N ARG A 23 37.59 4.52 15.79
CA ARG A 23 37.97 3.29 15.05
C ARG A 23 37.33 1.97 15.52
N HIS A 24 36.50 1.99 16.57
CA HIS A 24 35.93 0.79 17.18
C HIS A 24 34.40 0.77 17.24
N GLU A 25 33.71 1.80 16.75
CA GLU A 25 32.25 1.83 16.63
C GLU A 25 31.85 2.13 15.20
N LEU A 26 30.87 1.38 14.69
CA LEU A 26 30.31 1.64 13.35
C LEU A 26 29.60 2.99 13.37
N HIS A 27 30.18 3.98 12.69
CA HIS A 27 29.53 5.27 12.49
C HIS A 27 28.44 5.09 11.46
N ALA A 28 27.21 5.47 11.82
CA ALA A 28 26.08 5.22 10.93
C ALA A 28 26.19 5.96 9.58
N MET A 29 26.95 7.05 9.52
CA MET A 29 27.26 7.80 8.29
C MET A 29 28.18 7.04 7.33
N GLU A 30 28.94 6.05 7.82
CA GLU A 30 29.81 5.20 6.98
C GLU A 30 29.03 4.02 6.38
N THR A 31 27.73 3.90 6.66
CA THR A 31 26.89 2.77 6.19
C THR A 31 25.68 3.21 5.37
N THR A 32 25.54 4.52 5.13
CA THR A 32 24.42 5.12 4.40
C THR A 32 24.89 6.34 3.59
N PHE A 33 24.10 6.78 2.61
CA PHE A 33 24.37 8.03 1.88
C PHE A 33 24.22 9.31 2.72
N GLU A 34 23.41 9.29 3.79
CA GLU A 34 23.13 10.46 4.62
C GLU A 34 24.21 10.66 5.69
N TYR A 35 24.87 11.83 5.71
CA TYR A 35 25.71 12.26 6.84
C TYR A 35 24.84 12.68 8.03
N SER A 36 24.13 13.80 7.86
CA SER A 36 23.10 14.25 8.80
C SER A 36 21.80 13.53 8.49
N ARG A 37 21.18 12.92 9.50
CA ARG A 37 19.93 12.17 9.32
C ARG A 37 18.95 12.35 10.49
N PRO A 38 17.64 12.30 10.25
CA PRO A 38 16.64 12.33 11.31
C PRO A 38 16.76 11.11 12.24
N PHE A 39 16.36 11.27 13.50
CA PHE A 39 16.32 10.17 14.48
C PHE A 39 15.12 9.23 14.26
N ARG A 40 15.06 8.57 13.09
CA ARG A 40 13.94 7.70 12.67
C ARG A 40 13.70 6.55 13.66
N ALA A 41 14.77 6.02 14.27
CA ALA A 41 14.69 4.93 15.23
C ALA A 41 13.88 5.28 16.49
N LEU A 42 13.84 6.54 16.91
CA LEU A 42 13.06 6.95 18.08
C LEU A 42 11.56 6.73 17.88
N LYS A 43 11.02 7.08 16.70
CA LYS A 43 9.60 6.89 16.37
C LYS A 43 9.22 5.41 16.42
N PHE A 44 10.03 4.56 15.80
CA PHE A 44 9.80 3.12 15.79
C PHE A 44 9.94 2.50 17.19
N TRP A 45 11.02 2.84 17.91
CA TRP A 45 11.25 2.33 19.26
C TRP A 45 10.12 2.73 20.21
N LEU A 46 9.68 3.99 20.19
CA LEU A 46 8.58 4.44 21.03
C LEU A 46 7.27 3.72 20.68
N ALA A 47 6.95 3.56 19.40
CA ALA A 47 5.76 2.84 18.97
C ALA A 47 5.77 1.37 19.44
N MET A 48 6.92 0.69 19.31
CA MET A 48 7.10 -0.69 19.80
C MET A 48 7.02 -0.77 21.33
N ARG A 49 7.53 0.22 22.06
CA ARG A 49 7.47 0.24 23.54
C ARG A 49 6.06 0.51 24.06
N VAL A 50 5.30 1.38 23.39
CA VAL A 50 3.93 1.74 23.79
C VAL A 50 2.93 0.65 23.45
N HIS A 51 2.99 0.10 22.23
CA HIS A 51 1.98 -0.85 21.73
C HIS A 51 2.39 -2.32 21.87
N GLY A 52 3.70 -2.61 21.87
CA GLY A 52 4.21 -3.98 21.82
C GLY A 52 4.05 -4.63 20.43
N ALA A 53 4.79 -5.71 20.20
CA ALA A 53 4.78 -6.41 18.91
C ALA A 53 3.41 -7.05 18.57
N ALA A 54 2.67 -7.53 19.58
CA ALA A 54 1.37 -8.17 19.39
C ALA A 54 0.35 -7.23 18.73
N ALA A 55 0.27 -5.98 19.17
CA ALA A 55 -0.65 -5.00 18.58
C ALA A 55 -0.37 -4.74 17.09
N PHE A 56 0.90 -4.79 16.65
CA PHE A 56 1.24 -4.69 15.23
C PHE A 56 0.87 -5.96 14.46
N ALA A 57 1.08 -7.14 15.04
CA ALA A 57 0.63 -8.39 14.45
C ALA A 57 -0.89 -8.38 14.24
N ASP A 58 -1.67 -8.03 15.26
CA ASP A 58 -3.13 -7.94 15.20
C ASP A 58 -3.60 -6.93 14.14
N ALA A 59 -2.93 -5.78 14.03
CA ALA A 59 -3.24 -4.77 13.02
C ALA A 59 -2.95 -5.28 11.59
N ILE A 60 -1.84 -6.00 11.40
CA ILE A 60 -1.51 -6.61 10.10
C ILE A 60 -2.55 -7.68 9.76
N GLU A 61 -2.88 -8.57 10.70
CA GLU A 61 -3.89 -9.63 10.49
C GLU A 61 -5.25 -9.04 10.13
N ARG A 62 -5.68 -7.95 10.78
CA ARG A 62 -6.91 -7.23 10.42
C ARG A 62 -6.86 -6.70 8.99
N ASN A 63 -5.76 -6.08 8.58
CA ASN A 63 -5.60 -5.59 7.20
C ASN A 63 -5.65 -6.73 6.16
N LEU A 64 -5.12 -7.91 6.51
CA LEU A 64 -5.22 -9.11 5.66
C LEU A 64 -6.66 -9.61 5.57
N ALA A 65 -7.39 -9.63 6.69
CA ALA A 65 -8.80 -10.00 6.72
C ALA A 65 -9.66 -9.04 5.88
N GLN A 66 -9.37 -7.74 5.91
CA GLN A 66 -10.03 -6.73 5.08
C GLN A 66 -9.79 -6.95 3.58
N ALA A 67 -8.56 -7.25 3.18
CA ALA A 67 -8.27 -7.59 1.79
C ALA A 67 -9.02 -8.86 1.35
N GLN A 68 -9.08 -9.89 2.21
CA GLN A 68 -9.86 -11.09 1.92
C GLN A 68 -11.36 -10.82 1.85
N LEU A 69 -11.88 -9.94 2.70
CA LEU A 69 -13.29 -9.50 2.65
C LEU A 69 -13.58 -8.84 1.31
N LEU A 70 -12.79 -7.84 0.91
CA LEU A 70 -12.95 -7.18 -0.38
C LEU A 70 -12.90 -8.17 -1.53
N TYR A 71 -11.90 -9.06 -1.55
CA TYR A 71 -11.76 -10.10 -2.57
C TYR A 71 -13.03 -10.95 -2.68
N ARG A 72 -13.59 -11.43 -1.56
CA ARG A 72 -14.82 -12.23 -1.58
C ARG A 72 -16.02 -11.43 -2.08
N THR A 73 -16.19 -10.20 -1.62
CA THR A 73 -17.32 -9.34 -2.01
C THR A 73 -17.28 -9.01 -3.50
N VAL A 74 -16.11 -8.63 -4.02
CA VAL A 74 -15.93 -8.35 -5.45
C VAL A 74 -16.10 -9.61 -6.29
N SER A 75 -15.53 -10.74 -5.88
CA SER A 75 -15.64 -12.02 -6.61
C SER A 75 -17.07 -12.57 -6.68
N ALA A 76 -17.97 -12.09 -5.82
CA ALA A 76 -19.36 -12.52 -5.78
C ALA A 76 -20.27 -11.72 -6.74
N ARG A 77 -19.71 -10.74 -7.46
CA ARG A 77 -20.45 -9.89 -8.38
C ARG A 77 -20.02 -10.14 -9.83
N ASP A 78 -21.00 -10.21 -10.74
CA ASP A 78 -20.75 -10.50 -12.15
C ASP A 78 -20.29 -9.27 -12.96
N ASP A 79 -20.41 -8.07 -12.40
CA ASP A 79 -19.99 -6.80 -13.01
C ASP A 79 -18.57 -6.37 -12.61
N PHE A 80 -17.87 -7.20 -11.84
CA PHE A 80 -16.47 -6.98 -11.46
C PHE A 80 -15.59 -8.16 -11.83
N GLU A 81 -14.33 -7.83 -12.08
CA GLU A 81 -13.26 -8.81 -12.21
C GLU A 81 -12.20 -8.56 -11.14
N VAL A 82 -11.63 -9.62 -10.58
CA VAL A 82 -10.54 -9.55 -9.62
C VAL A 82 -9.33 -10.29 -10.15
N LEU A 83 -8.16 -9.66 -10.06
CA LEU A 83 -6.95 -10.16 -10.71
C LEU A 83 -6.48 -11.49 -10.09
N ALA A 84 -6.47 -11.57 -8.76
CA ALA A 84 -6.05 -12.77 -8.03
C ALA A 84 -6.50 -12.73 -6.56
N PRO A 85 -6.57 -13.89 -5.87
CA PRO A 85 -6.71 -13.94 -4.42
C PRO A 85 -5.56 -13.17 -3.72
N PRO A 86 -5.86 -12.29 -2.74
CA PRO A 86 -4.84 -11.49 -2.10
C PRO A 86 -3.97 -12.33 -1.16
N LYS A 87 -2.64 -12.15 -1.27
CA LYS A 87 -1.66 -12.72 -0.32
C LYS A 87 -1.30 -11.77 0.82
N LEU A 88 -1.52 -10.47 0.59
CA LEU A 88 -1.24 -9.38 1.53
C LEU A 88 -2.45 -8.43 1.55
N SER A 89 -2.28 -7.16 1.93
CA SER A 89 -3.38 -6.22 2.14
C SER A 89 -3.85 -5.45 0.90
N ILE A 90 -3.50 -5.90 -0.30
CA ILE A 90 -3.87 -5.26 -1.57
C ILE A 90 -4.74 -6.21 -2.39
N VAL A 91 -5.81 -5.68 -2.98
CA VAL A 91 -6.66 -6.38 -3.94
C VAL A 91 -6.72 -5.54 -5.20
N ALA A 92 -6.34 -6.13 -6.34
CA ALA A 92 -6.50 -5.49 -7.64
C ALA A 92 -7.80 -6.01 -8.28
N PHE A 93 -8.73 -5.10 -8.58
CA PHE A 93 -10.01 -5.42 -9.20
C PHE A 93 -10.44 -4.32 -10.18
N ARG A 94 -11.42 -4.60 -11.03
CA ARG A 94 -11.92 -3.64 -12.02
C ARG A 94 -13.40 -3.85 -12.26
N HIS A 95 -14.12 -2.76 -12.53
CA HIS A 95 -15.51 -2.79 -12.95
C HIS A 95 -15.56 -3.13 -14.44
N ALA A 96 -16.25 -4.21 -14.80
CA ALA A 96 -16.35 -4.74 -16.15
C ALA A 96 -17.80 -5.16 -16.48
N PRO A 97 -18.77 -4.22 -16.42
CA PRO A 97 -20.16 -4.53 -16.73
C PRO A 97 -20.32 -4.85 -18.21
N ALA A 98 -21.33 -5.66 -18.53
CA ALA A 98 -21.62 -6.05 -19.91
C ALA A 98 -21.87 -4.82 -20.81
N GLY A 99 -21.23 -4.80 -21.98
CA GLY A 99 -21.38 -3.73 -22.99
C GLY A 99 -20.33 -2.62 -22.93
N VAL A 100 -19.39 -2.65 -21.99
CA VAL A 100 -18.22 -1.74 -22.00
C VAL A 100 -17.14 -2.27 -22.94
N GLU A 101 -16.86 -1.54 -24.02
CA GLU A 101 -15.83 -1.92 -25.00
C GLU A 101 -14.40 -1.66 -24.50
N ASP A 102 -14.16 -0.53 -23.84
CA ASP A 102 -12.85 -0.15 -23.29
C ASP A 102 -12.88 -0.14 -21.76
N VAL A 103 -12.71 -1.33 -21.17
CA VAL A 103 -12.68 -1.54 -19.72
C VAL A 103 -11.52 -0.76 -19.06
N GLY A 104 -10.41 -0.57 -19.78
CA GLY A 104 -9.23 0.13 -19.26
C GLY A 104 -9.50 1.62 -19.04
N SER A 105 -9.98 2.30 -20.08
CA SER A 105 -10.37 3.71 -20.01
C SER A 105 -11.52 3.93 -19.02
N HIS A 106 -12.49 3.01 -18.99
CA HIS A 106 -13.57 3.00 -18.00
C HIS A 106 -13.03 3.01 -16.57
N ASN A 107 -12.13 2.08 -16.22
CA ASN A 107 -11.57 2.00 -14.86
C ASN A 107 -10.61 3.14 -14.52
N HIS A 108 -9.94 3.70 -15.53
CA HIS A 108 -9.14 4.91 -15.34
C HIS A 108 -10.03 6.09 -14.92
N ARG A 109 -11.15 6.30 -15.62
CA ARG A 109 -12.14 7.34 -15.28
C ARG A 109 -12.83 7.05 -13.94
N LEU A 110 -13.21 5.80 -13.69
CA LEU A 110 -13.82 5.38 -12.43
C LEU A 110 -12.93 5.73 -11.23
N ALA A 111 -11.61 5.48 -11.32
CA ALA A 111 -10.68 5.86 -10.27
C ALA A 111 -10.67 7.38 -10.01
N GLN A 112 -10.76 8.20 -11.05
CA GLN A 112 -10.82 9.66 -10.93
C GLN A 112 -12.13 10.12 -10.28
N GLU A 113 -13.26 9.57 -10.71
CA GLU A 113 -14.57 9.91 -10.16
C GLU A 113 -14.73 9.47 -8.70
N ILE A 114 -14.23 8.28 -8.32
CA ILE A 114 -14.18 7.85 -6.92
C ILE A 114 -13.38 8.86 -6.06
N GLN A 115 -12.24 9.32 -6.56
CA GLN A 115 -11.42 10.30 -5.84
C GLN A 115 -12.09 11.67 -5.75
N ALA A 116 -12.84 12.08 -6.77
CA ALA A 116 -13.60 13.32 -6.78
C ALA A 116 -14.83 13.26 -5.86
N ASP A 117 -15.50 12.11 -5.80
CA ASP A 117 -16.63 11.83 -4.90
C ASP A 117 -16.20 11.89 -3.42
N GLY A 118 -15.05 11.31 -3.09
CA GLY A 118 -14.39 11.49 -1.80
C GLY A 118 -14.96 10.69 -0.62
N ARG A 119 -15.99 9.84 -0.83
CA ARG A 119 -16.46 8.89 0.20
C ARG A 119 -15.39 7.84 0.53
N VAL A 120 -14.69 7.35 -0.50
CA VAL A 120 -13.53 6.47 -0.38
C VAL A 120 -12.40 6.96 -1.27
N TRP A 121 -11.17 6.52 -0.99
CA TRP A 121 -10.02 6.87 -1.82
C TRP A 121 -9.23 5.62 -2.21
N MET A 122 -9.04 5.42 -3.51
CA MET A 122 -8.12 4.42 -4.05
C MET A 122 -7.51 4.89 -5.36
N SER A 123 -6.31 4.41 -5.64
CA SER A 123 -5.63 4.64 -6.92
C SER A 123 -5.85 3.47 -7.87
N SER A 124 -5.65 3.72 -9.16
CA SER A 124 -5.50 2.66 -10.15
C SER A 124 -4.03 2.29 -10.34
N ALA A 125 -3.80 1.14 -10.96
CA ALA A 125 -2.49 0.67 -11.40
C ALA A 125 -2.60 0.05 -12.80
N LEU A 126 -1.52 0.16 -13.58
CA LEU A 126 -1.35 -0.56 -14.83
C LEU A 126 -0.65 -1.89 -14.53
N ILE A 127 -1.31 -3.01 -14.82
CA ILE A 127 -0.79 -4.37 -14.62
C ILE A 127 -1.04 -5.13 -15.92
N ASP A 128 0.03 -5.64 -16.55
CA ASP A 128 -0.03 -6.33 -17.84
C ASP A 128 -0.81 -5.53 -18.90
N ASP A 129 -0.51 -4.22 -19.00
CA ASP A 129 -1.16 -3.24 -19.88
C ASP A 129 -2.67 -3.02 -19.65
N GLU A 130 -3.21 -3.54 -18.54
CA GLU A 130 -4.61 -3.36 -18.14
C GLU A 130 -4.74 -2.46 -16.90
N VAL A 131 -5.82 -1.67 -16.84
CA VAL A 131 -6.07 -0.75 -15.71
C VAL A 131 -6.91 -1.43 -14.63
N TRP A 132 -6.40 -1.42 -13.41
CA TRP A 132 -7.03 -2.03 -12.24
C TRP A 132 -7.16 -1.00 -11.11
N LEU A 133 -8.29 -0.98 -10.40
CA LEU A 133 -8.39 -0.35 -9.09
C LEU A 133 -7.54 -1.15 -8.08
N ARG A 134 -6.79 -0.46 -7.23
CA ARG A 134 -5.81 -1.09 -6.32
C ARG A 134 -5.92 -0.53 -4.89
N PRO A 135 -7.03 -0.79 -4.17
CA PRO A 135 -7.10 -0.52 -2.74
C PRO A 135 -6.00 -1.25 -1.97
N CYS A 136 -5.49 -0.59 -0.93
CA CYS A 136 -4.44 -1.08 -0.05
C CYS A 136 -4.84 -0.81 1.40
N PHE A 137 -5.10 -1.86 2.16
CA PHE A 137 -5.53 -1.75 3.54
C PHE A 137 -4.31 -1.67 4.46
N VAL A 138 -4.03 -0.47 4.96
CA VAL A 138 -2.94 -0.20 5.93
C VAL A 138 -3.35 0.80 7.02
N ASN A 139 -4.51 1.44 6.88
CA ASN A 139 -5.01 2.39 7.85
C ASN A 139 -5.66 1.65 9.01
N PHE A 140 -5.10 1.78 10.21
CA PHE A 140 -5.58 1.09 11.40
C PHE A 140 -7.03 1.44 11.78
N ARG A 141 -7.59 2.52 11.22
CA ARG A 141 -8.96 2.99 11.44
C ARG A 141 -9.98 2.42 10.46
N THR A 142 -9.55 1.79 9.37
CA THR A 142 -10.47 1.17 8.42
C THR A 142 -11.24 0.05 9.11
N THR A 143 -12.54 0.02 8.91
CA THR A 143 -13.50 -0.94 9.43
C THR A 143 -13.92 -1.92 8.33
N GLU A 144 -14.73 -2.92 8.66
CA GLU A 144 -15.30 -3.82 7.64
C GLU A 144 -16.35 -3.09 6.78
N GLU A 145 -17.10 -2.15 7.36
CA GLU A 145 -18.08 -1.32 6.64
C GLU A 145 -17.40 -0.49 5.55
N ASP A 146 -16.28 0.19 5.88
CA ASP A 146 -15.49 0.94 4.89
C ASP A 146 -15.03 0.06 3.70
N VAL A 147 -14.77 -1.24 3.95
CA VAL A 147 -14.36 -2.20 2.90
C VAL A 147 -15.53 -2.56 1.99
N LEU A 148 -16.75 -2.68 2.55
CA LEU A 148 -17.96 -2.95 1.77
C LEU A 148 -18.36 -1.72 0.95
N ASP A 149 -18.25 -0.52 1.54
CA ASP A 149 -18.52 0.75 0.87
C ASP A 149 -17.65 0.93 -0.39
N VAL A 150 -16.40 0.46 -0.38
CA VAL A 150 -15.53 0.46 -1.58
C VAL A 150 -16.20 -0.20 -2.78
N VAL A 151 -16.87 -1.34 -2.57
CA VAL A 151 -17.51 -2.08 -3.66
C VAL A 151 -18.79 -1.39 -4.12
N GLU A 152 -19.62 -0.97 -3.17
CA GLU A 152 -20.90 -0.33 -3.47
C GLU A 152 -20.70 1.02 -4.18
N ILE A 153 -19.74 1.83 -3.72
CA ILE A 153 -19.42 3.12 -4.36
C ILE A 153 -18.80 2.90 -5.75
N ALA A 154 -17.90 1.92 -5.91
CA ALA A 154 -17.33 1.61 -7.21
C ALA A 154 -18.40 1.15 -8.22
N ALA A 155 -19.39 0.38 -7.76
CA ALA A 155 -20.52 -0.04 -8.59
C ALA A 155 -21.42 1.14 -8.95
N GLU A 156 -21.82 1.95 -7.95
CA GLU A 156 -22.68 3.12 -8.13
C GLU A 156 -22.07 4.11 -9.16
N ILE A 157 -20.81 4.50 -8.96
CA ILE A 157 -20.12 5.43 -9.86
C ILE A 157 -19.85 4.76 -11.21
N GLY A 158 -19.47 3.48 -11.22
CA GLY A 158 -19.22 2.71 -12.43
C GLY A 158 -20.45 2.60 -13.32
N GLU A 159 -21.62 2.31 -12.75
CA GLU A 159 -22.89 2.28 -13.49
C GLU A 159 -23.28 3.65 -14.04
N ASN A 160 -23.08 4.72 -13.27
CA ASN A 160 -23.36 6.09 -13.72
C ASN A 160 -22.48 6.48 -14.92
N LEU A 161 -21.22 6.04 -14.93
CA LEU A 161 -20.29 6.25 -16.05
C LEU A 161 -20.67 5.48 -17.32
N VAL A 162 -21.39 4.36 -17.19
CA VAL A 162 -21.88 3.57 -18.33
C VAL A 162 -23.18 4.16 -18.90
N ARG A 163 -24.01 4.78 -18.05
CA ARG A 163 -25.31 5.37 -18.44
C ARG A 163 -25.20 6.78 -19.03
N GLY A 164 -24.16 7.52 -18.68
CA GLY A 164 -23.88 8.89 -19.14
C GLY A 164 -23.00 8.95 -20.38
#